data_AF-A0A8H6GSH5-F1
#
_entry.id   AF-A0A8H6GSH5-F1
#
_cell.length_a   1.000
_cell.length_b   1.000
_cell.length_c   1.000
_cell.angle_alpha   90.00
_cell.angle_beta   90.00
_cell.angle_gamma   90.00
#
_symmetry.space_group_name_H-M   'P 1'
#
loop_
_entity.id
_entity.type
_entity.pdbx_description
1 polymer ?
#
loop_
_entity_poly.entity_id
_entity_poly.type
_entity_poly.pdbx_seq_one_letter_code
_entity_poly.pdbx_strand_id
1 'polypeptide(L)'
;MADDGLLDKVHALSDLELALLLCLISREHCLVSTPSDAIDDLIQELQLVATKTFGLSWVVIDCTPSTTLEDFASALLLGNAASPSSHSPTASRHPDSYFTSRPSTSHPRTPLSPLTPSGAFTSRIANVVFAKNLDRAPQAVQIQALELLRTRRIFTRTSVQTAPKQFVFIPVLEAASGGEARVTAHLNDFLYIAYWHNPEDGFVNLEEADGGNDADTASTGSVVKRGPGEETSSDPPLIVESDISYLGTLSKEAQVDVEIIRYQMNIVSFLRMHRAVAGGISPTATKHFGQLMRCLAALHRLDFVTPALVGLAARKVYLHRIQLTPPEKERSMQWGSRLEAVEALLEDVGPEDVIEDVLGMVTAPV
;
A
#
# COMPACT_ATOMS: atom_id res chain seq x y z
N MET A 1 -9.31 -10.34 24.69
CA MET A 1 -8.48 -11.47 24.23
C MET A 1 -8.96 -11.85 22.86
N ALA A 2 -8.06 -11.79 21.86
CA ALA A 2 -8.46 -12.09 20.49
C ALA A 2 -8.93 -13.54 20.35
N ASP A 3 -9.91 -13.75 19.47
CA ASP A 3 -10.42 -15.08 19.15
C ASP A 3 -9.26 -15.97 18.70
N ASP A 4 -9.03 -17.10 19.38
CA ASP A 4 -7.83 -17.93 19.16
C ASP A 4 -7.71 -18.37 17.69
N GLY A 5 -8.85 -18.62 17.03
CA GLY A 5 -8.88 -18.96 15.61
C GLY A 5 -8.50 -17.80 14.68
N LEU A 6 -8.70 -16.55 15.08
CA LEU A 6 -8.24 -15.39 14.28
C LEU A 6 -6.72 -15.24 14.36
N LEU A 7 -6.14 -15.47 15.53
CA LEU A 7 -4.69 -15.35 15.73
C LEU A 7 -3.93 -16.49 15.06
N ASP A 8 -4.49 -17.70 15.04
CA ASP A 8 -3.92 -18.82 14.28
C ASP A 8 -3.86 -18.49 12.77
N LYS A 9 -4.91 -17.85 12.22
CA LYS A 9 -4.91 -17.36 10.84
C LYS A 9 -3.83 -16.29 10.61
N VAL A 10 -3.69 -15.34 11.55
CA VAL A 10 -2.68 -14.28 11.46
C VAL A 10 -1.26 -14.86 11.49
N HIS A 11 -1.01 -15.89 12.30
CA HIS A 11 0.30 -16.55 12.39
C HIS A 11 0.63 -17.42 11.17
N ALA A 12 -0.38 -17.80 10.38
CA ALA A 12 -0.21 -18.51 9.12
C ALA A 12 0.03 -17.57 7.92
N LEU A 13 -0.11 -16.26 8.09
CA LEU A 13 0.14 -15.29 7.03
C LEU A 13 1.63 -15.20 6.69
N SER A 14 1.91 -14.98 5.41
CA SER A 14 3.22 -14.55 4.93
C SER A 14 3.58 -13.15 5.44
N ASP A 15 4.87 -12.82 5.39
CA ASP A 15 5.37 -11.49 5.79
C ASP A 15 4.74 -10.34 4.99
N LEU A 16 4.45 -10.56 3.70
CA LEU A 16 3.81 -9.59 2.81
C LEU A 16 2.35 -9.34 3.22
N GLU A 17 1.60 -10.41 3.48
CA GLU A 17 0.23 -10.33 3.98
C GLU A 17 0.16 -9.66 5.35
N LEU A 18 1.11 -9.99 6.23
CA LEU A 18 1.25 -9.38 7.55
C LEU A 18 1.52 -7.88 7.44
N ALA A 19 2.40 -7.45 6.52
CA ALA A 19 2.66 -6.04 6.25
C ALA A 19 1.38 -5.30 5.80
N LEU A 20 0.58 -5.92 4.91
CA LEU A 20 -0.68 -5.34 4.47
C LEU A 20 -1.72 -5.29 5.61
N LEU A 21 -1.82 -6.35 6.42
CA LEU A 21 -2.68 -6.39 7.60
C LEU A 21 -2.34 -5.27 8.58
N LEU A 22 -1.05 -5.06 8.86
CA LEU A 22 -0.58 -3.98 9.72
C LEU A 22 -1.03 -2.60 9.21
N CYS A 23 -0.99 -2.37 7.91
CA CYS A 23 -1.49 -1.14 7.28
C CYS A 23 -3.02 -1.00 7.40
N LEU A 24 -3.76 -2.08 7.21
CA LEU A 24 -5.22 -2.09 7.33
C LEU A 24 -5.69 -1.82 8.78
N ILE A 25 -5.04 -2.43 9.77
CA ILE A 25 -5.30 -2.24 11.21
C ILE A 25 -5.01 -0.78 11.61
N SER A 26 -3.85 -0.27 11.21
CA SER A 26 -3.39 1.08 11.56
C SER A 26 -4.07 2.18 10.75
N ARG A 27 -4.69 1.84 9.62
CA ARG A 27 -5.22 2.76 8.59
C ARG A 27 -4.17 3.71 8.02
N GLU A 28 -2.97 3.17 7.86
CA GLU A 28 -1.82 3.85 7.28
C GLU A 28 -1.32 3.11 6.04
N HIS A 29 -0.29 3.64 5.38
CA HIS A 29 0.18 3.21 4.06
C HIS A 29 1.58 2.60 4.15
N CYS A 30 1.92 1.57 3.38
CA CYS A 30 3.27 0.98 3.40
C CYS A 30 4.03 1.28 2.11
N LEU A 31 5.35 1.24 2.20
CA LEU A 31 6.25 1.13 1.06
C LEU A 31 6.60 -0.35 0.86
N VAL A 32 6.56 -0.84 -0.36
CA VAL A 32 7.11 -2.16 -0.68
C VAL A 32 8.20 -2.00 -1.72
N SER A 33 9.31 -2.69 -1.54
CA SER A 33 10.40 -2.72 -2.50
C SER A 33 10.93 -4.12 -2.74
N THR A 34 11.48 -4.30 -3.94
CA THR A 34 12.02 -5.57 -4.42
C THR A 34 13.08 -5.29 -5.50
N PRO A 35 13.98 -6.25 -5.78
CA PRO A 35 14.85 -6.20 -6.96
C PRO A 35 14.05 -6.03 -8.27
N SER A 36 14.68 -5.40 -9.26
CA SER A 36 14.02 -4.99 -10.51
C SER A 36 13.42 -6.13 -11.34
N ASP A 37 13.97 -7.33 -11.22
CA ASP A 37 13.55 -8.54 -11.92
C ASP A 37 12.25 -9.13 -11.37
N ALA A 38 11.95 -8.91 -10.09
CA ALA A 38 10.82 -9.54 -9.40
C ALA A 38 9.61 -8.61 -9.18
N ILE A 39 9.65 -7.36 -9.67
CA ILE A 39 8.59 -6.38 -9.41
C ILE A 39 7.23 -6.75 -9.99
N ASP A 40 7.21 -7.36 -11.18
CA ASP A 40 5.95 -7.75 -11.82
C ASP A 40 5.30 -8.95 -11.13
N ASP A 41 6.10 -9.88 -10.63
CA ASP A 41 5.63 -11.02 -9.85
C ASP A 41 5.13 -10.55 -8.48
N LEU A 42 5.86 -9.66 -7.81
CA LEU A 42 5.42 -9.04 -6.55
C LEU A 42 4.08 -8.31 -6.70
N ILE A 43 3.86 -7.60 -7.80
CA ILE A 43 2.58 -6.92 -8.06
C ILE A 43 1.46 -7.94 -8.21
N GLN A 44 1.68 -9.05 -8.92
CA GLN A 44 0.67 -10.10 -9.06
C GLN A 44 0.39 -10.79 -7.71
N GLU A 45 1.42 -11.07 -6.92
CA GLU A 45 1.28 -11.59 -5.55
C GLU A 45 0.45 -10.64 -4.68
N LEU A 46 0.75 -9.34 -4.70
CA LEU A 46 0.00 -8.32 -3.97
C LEU A 46 -1.47 -8.24 -4.41
N GLN A 47 -1.77 -8.42 -5.69
CA GLN A 47 -3.14 -8.49 -6.19
C GLN A 47 -3.89 -9.70 -5.63
N LEU A 48 -3.24 -10.87 -5.59
CA LEU A 48 -3.79 -12.09 -5.01
C LEU A 48 -4.01 -11.93 -3.51
N VAL A 49 -3.05 -11.35 -2.79
CA VAL A 49 -3.19 -11.04 -1.36
C VAL A 49 -4.38 -10.11 -1.10
N ALA A 50 -4.56 -9.07 -1.93
CA ALA A 50 -5.68 -8.15 -1.76
C ALA A 50 -7.03 -8.86 -1.97
N THR A 51 -7.16 -9.77 -2.94
CA THR A 51 -8.42 -10.48 -3.23
C THR A 51 -8.64 -11.70 -2.36
N LYS A 52 -7.70 -12.66 -2.35
CA LYS A 52 -7.81 -13.94 -1.62
C LYS A 52 -7.78 -13.74 -0.11
N THR A 53 -6.82 -12.98 0.40
CA THR A 53 -6.60 -12.85 1.86
C THR A 53 -7.59 -11.87 2.50
N PHE A 54 -7.84 -10.72 1.85
CA PHE A 54 -8.64 -9.62 2.43
C PHE A 54 -9.96 -9.31 1.72
N GLY A 55 -10.22 -9.85 0.52
CA GLY A 55 -11.46 -9.58 -0.22
C GLY A 55 -11.62 -8.12 -0.65
N LEU A 56 -10.51 -7.41 -0.86
CA LEU A 56 -10.48 -5.98 -1.17
C LEU A 56 -10.34 -5.72 -2.67
N SER A 57 -11.03 -4.69 -3.14
CA SER A 57 -10.83 -4.18 -4.50
C SER A 57 -9.47 -3.50 -4.62
N TRP A 58 -8.74 -3.76 -5.70
CA TRP A 58 -7.43 -3.17 -5.94
C TRP A 58 -7.33 -2.52 -7.32
N VAL A 59 -6.33 -1.64 -7.48
CA VAL A 59 -5.93 -1.11 -8.78
C VAL A 59 -4.42 -0.94 -8.85
N VAL A 60 -3.83 -1.20 -10.02
CA VAL A 60 -2.40 -0.96 -10.28
C VAL A 60 -2.24 0.28 -11.14
N ILE A 61 -1.35 1.16 -10.73
CA ILE A 61 -0.97 2.37 -11.45
C ILE A 61 0.50 2.26 -11.80
N ASP A 62 0.80 2.14 -13.10
CA ASP A 62 2.18 2.15 -13.58
C ASP A 62 2.67 3.59 -13.76
N CYS A 63 3.65 3.98 -12.96
CA CYS A 63 4.17 5.34 -12.96
C CYS A 63 5.42 5.44 -13.85
N THR A 64 5.34 6.38 -14.79
CA THR A 64 6.42 6.72 -15.71
C THR A 64 6.75 8.22 -15.60
N PRO A 65 7.89 8.68 -16.12
CA PRO A 65 8.22 10.11 -16.15
C PRO A 65 7.20 10.95 -16.95
N SER A 66 6.39 10.32 -17.80
CA SER A 66 5.32 10.95 -18.59
C SER A 66 3.94 10.92 -17.93
N THR A 67 3.78 10.27 -16.78
CA THR A 67 2.47 10.16 -16.11
C THR A 67 1.93 11.53 -15.72
N THR A 68 0.74 11.87 -16.21
CA THR A 68 0.09 13.15 -15.87
C THR A 68 -0.80 13.02 -14.63
N LEU A 69 -1.21 14.16 -14.06
CA LEU A 69 -2.16 14.19 -12.93
C LEU A 69 -3.52 13.58 -13.29
N GLU A 70 -3.95 13.73 -14.55
CA GLU A 70 -5.22 13.18 -15.03
C GLU A 70 -5.13 11.67 -15.22
N ASP A 71 -4.01 11.16 -15.74
CA ASP A 71 -3.76 9.72 -15.84
C ASP A 71 -3.75 9.08 -14.44
N PHE A 72 -3.05 9.69 -13.48
CA PHE A 72 -3.03 9.22 -12.10
C PHE A 72 -4.43 9.22 -11.47
N ALA A 73 -5.19 10.29 -11.64
CA ALA A 73 -6.52 10.40 -11.05
C ALA A 73 -7.54 9.45 -11.68
N SER A 74 -7.45 9.21 -12.98
CA SER A 74 -8.32 8.26 -13.68
C SER A 74 -7.96 6.81 -13.38
N ALA A 75 -6.67 6.49 -13.22
CA ALA A 75 -6.20 5.16 -12.86
C ALA A 75 -6.59 4.73 -11.43
N LEU A 76 -6.89 5.67 -10.53
CA LEU A 76 -7.36 5.35 -9.17
C LEU A 76 -8.80 4.80 -9.13
N LEU A 77 -9.56 4.95 -10.20
CA LEU A 77 -11.00 4.77 -10.20
C LEU A 77 -11.42 3.41 -10.79
N LEU A 78 -12.18 2.64 -10.01
CA LEU A 78 -12.84 1.42 -10.46
C LEU A 78 -13.96 1.77 -11.43
N GLY A 79 -13.93 1.16 -12.63
CA GLY A 79 -14.95 1.33 -13.66
C GLY A 79 -14.49 2.05 -14.93
N ASN A 80 -13.21 2.41 -15.06
CA ASN A 80 -12.65 2.96 -16.28
C ASN A 80 -11.85 1.91 -17.09
N ALA A 81 -12.42 0.71 -17.25
CA ALA A 81 -12.02 -0.14 -18.38
C ALA A 81 -12.73 0.44 -19.61
N ALA A 82 -12.09 1.40 -20.29
CA ALA A 82 -12.47 1.72 -21.65
C ALA A 82 -12.20 0.46 -22.50
N SER A 83 -13.24 -0.36 -22.67
CA SER A 83 -13.26 -1.37 -23.71
C SER A 83 -12.87 -0.67 -25.02
N PRO A 84 -11.83 -1.12 -25.76
CA PRO A 84 -11.53 -0.54 -27.05
C PRO A 84 -12.77 -0.68 -27.91
N SER A 85 -13.35 0.45 -28.30
CA SER A 85 -14.56 0.51 -29.10
C SER A 85 -14.33 -0.23 -30.41
N SER A 86 -14.89 -1.44 -30.53
CA SER A 86 -15.07 -2.09 -31.81
C SER A 86 -16.04 -1.25 -32.62
N HIS A 87 -15.48 -0.44 -33.53
CA HIS A 87 -16.21 0.28 -34.56
C HIS A 87 -17.00 -0.72 -35.41
N SER A 88 -18.32 -0.70 -35.29
CA SER A 88 -19.23 -1.30 -36.27
C SER A 88 -19.90 -0.16 -37.04
N PRO A 89 -19.53 0.10 -38.31
CA PRO A 89 -20.20 1.08 -39.13
C PRO A 89 -21.24 0.38 -40.00
N THR A 90 -22.53 0.59 -39.76
CA THR A 90 -23.53 0.44 -40.83
C THR A 90 -24.67 1.41 -40.62
N ALA A 91 -24.64 2.49 -41.40
CA ALA A 91 -25.78 3.32 -41.73
C ALA A 91 -26.32 2.90 -43.10
N SER A 92 -27.62 2.65 -43.20
CA SER A 92 -28.44 2.89 -44.40
C SER A 92 -29.91 2.86 -43.97
N ARG A 93 -30.56 4.01 -43.74
CA ARG A 93 -31.42 4.73 -44.72
C ARG A 93 -32.36 3.82 -45.51
N HIS A 94 -33.66 3.91 -45.20
CA HIS A 94 -34.69 4.03 -46.23
C HIS A 94 -35.87 4.88 -45.72
N PRO A 95 -36.41 5.82 -46.53
CA PRO A 95 -37.56 6.65 -46.18
C PRO A 95 -38.88 6.10 -46.77
N ASP A 96 -39.96 6.78 -46.37
CA ASP A 96 -41.34 6.77 -46.91
C ASP A 96 -42.33 5.74 -46.36
N SER A 97 -43.33 6.23 -45.61
CA SER A 97 -44.73 6.10 -46.06
C SER A 97 -45.68 7.03 -45.29
N TYR A 98 -46.50 7.72 -46.09
CA TYR A 98 -47.66 8.49 -45.72
C TYR A 98 -48.80 7.58 -45.24
N PHE A 99 -49.48 7.88 -44.13
CA PHE A 99 -50.94 7.71 -44.03
C PHE A 99 -51.58 8.50 -42.87
N THR A 100 -52.46 9.42 -43.27
CA THR A 100 -53.66 10.04 -42.65
C THR A 100 -53.91 10.08 -41.13
N SER A 101 -54.33 11.27 -40.74
CA SER A 101 -55.03 11.73 -39.54
C SER A 101 -56.33 10.97 -39.19
N ARG A 102 -56.60 10.81 -37.87
CA ARG A 102 -57.93 11.04 -37.27
C ARG A 102 -57.85 11.25 -35.74
N PRO A 103 -58.68 12.14 -35.15
CA PRO A 103 -58.65 12.47 -33.72
C PRO A 103 -59.74 11.72 -32.94
N SER A 104 -59.49 11.38 -31.66
CA SER A 104 -60.52 11.35 -30.61
C SER A 104 -59.95 10.98 -29.22
N THR A 105 -60.35 11.77 -28.22
CA THR A 105 -60.67 11.42 -26.81
C THR A 105 -59.58 10.91 -25.85
N SER A 106 -59.11 11.87 -25.03
CA SER A 106 -59.11 11.87 -23.56
C SER A 106 -58.96 10.56 -22.78
N HIS A 107 -57.81 10.36 -22.13
CA HIS A 107 -57.68 9.75 -20.80
C HIS A 107 -56.43 10.29 -20.06
N PRO A 108 -56.42 10.27 -18.71
CA PRO A 108 -55.69 11.23 -17.89
C PRO A 108 -54.20 10.95 -17.75
N ARG A 109 -53.45 12.04 -17.60
CA ARG A 109 -52.00 12.10 -17.36
C ARG A 109 -51.63 11.38 -16.06
N THR A 110 -51.01 10.21 -16.18
CA THR A 110 -50.09 9.69 -15.17
C THR A 110 -48.85 10.58 -15.15
N PRO A 111 -48.38 11.06 -13.98
CA PRO A 111 -47.15 11.84 -13.92
C PRO A 111 -45.99 10.94 -14.31
N LEU A 112 -45.25 11.33 -15.36
CA LEU A 112 -43.94 10.76 -15.63
C LEU A 112 -43.10 10.94 -14.36
N SER A 113 -42.78 9.82 -13.71
CA SER A 113 -41.66 9.78 -12.79
C SER A 113 -40.43 10.25 -13.58
N PRO A 114 -39.60 11.15 -13.02
CA PRO A 114 -38.40 11.56 -13.71
C PRO A 114 -37.59 10.30 -13.98
N LEU A 115 -37.19 10.09 -15.24
CA LEU A 115 -36.14 9.14 -15.55
C LEU A 115 -34.93 9.56 -14.72
N THR A 116 -34.69 8.83 -13.64
CA THR A 116 -33.35 8.75 -13.07
C THR A 116 -32.45 8.33 -14.23
N PRO A 117 -31.35 9.05 -14.51
CA PRO A 117 -30.37 8.55 -15.46
C PRO A 117 -29.83 7.24 -14.88
N SER A 118 -30.36 6.13 -15.38
CA SER A 118 -29.75 4.81 -15.22
C SER A 118 -28.37 4.89 -15.86
N GLY A 119 -27.33 4.70 -15.05
CA GLY A 119 -25.95 4.61 -15.52
C GLY A 119 -25.03 5.77 -15.21
N ALA A 120 -25.20 6.49 -14.09
CA ALA A 120 -24.04 7.13 -13.48
C ALA A 120 -23.18 6.02 -12.87
N PHE A 121 -22.22 5.49 -13.61
CA PHE A 121 -21.17 4.66 -13.02
C PHE A 121 -20.56 5.48 -11.90
N THR A 122 -20.83 5.11 -10.64
CA THR A 122 -20.21 5.73 -9.48
C THR A 122 -18.78 5.23 -9.43
N SER A 123 -17.97 5.83 -10.29
CA SER A 123 -16.53 5.67 -10.34
C SER A 123 -15.99 5.86 -8.92
N ARG A 124 -15.54 4.79 -8.27
CA ARG A 124 -15.11 4.81 -6.86
C ARG A 124 -13.64 4.45 -6.79
N ILE A 125 -12.91 5.07 -5.87
CA ILE A 125 -11.51 4.70 -5.62
C ILE A 125 -11.45 3.27 -5.05
N ALA A 126 -10.51 2.47 -5.53
CA ALA A 126 -10.25 1.12 -5.02
C ALA A 126 -9.87 1.13 -3.53
N ASN A 127 -10.04 0.00 -2.85
CA ASN A 127 -9.61 -0.13 -1.46
C ASN A 127 -8.08 -0.18 -1.35
N VAL A 128 -7.42 -0.86 -2.28
CA VAL A 128 -5.96 -0.98 -2.33
C VAL A 128 -5.46 -0.36 -3.63
N VAL A 129 -4.44 0.48 -3.55
CA VAL A 129 -3.80 1.08 -4.72
C VAL A 129 -2.34 0.69 -4.73
N PHE A 130 -1.92 -0.04 -5.76
CA PHE A 130 -0.52 -0.38 -6.00
C PHE A 130 0.06 0.63 -6.99
N ALA A 131 0.96 1.50 -6.54
CA ALA A 131 1.64 2.48 -7.39
C ALA A 131 3.02 1.95 -7.77
N LYS A 132 3.12 1.27 -8.91
CA LYS A 132 4.38 0.74 -9.44
C LYS A 132 5.28 1.89 -9.87
N ASN A 133 6.55 1.86 -9.46
CA ASN A 133 7.58 2.83 -9.87
C ASN A 133 7.23 4.30 -9.60
N LEU A 134 6.58 4.56 -8.46
CA LEU A 134 6.14 5.92 -8.07
C LEU A 134 7.32 6.90 -7.93
N ASP A 135 8.52 6.41 -7.65
CA ASP A 135 9.78 7.16 -7.63
C ASP A 135 10.10 7.81 -8.99
N ARG A 136 9.74 7.16 -10.11
CA ARG A 136 9.92 7.66 -11.48
C ARG A 136 8.87 8.68 -11.90
N ALA A 137 7.76 8.79 -11.15
CA ALA A 137 6.69 9.73 -11.44
C ALA A 137 7.14 11.20 -11.25
N PRO A 138 6.59 12.15 -12.03
CA PRO A 138 6.81 13.57 -11.78
C PRO A 138 6.46 13.98 -10.36
N GLN A 139 7.17 14.97 -9.82
CA GLN A 139 6.96 15.47 -8.45
C GLN A 139 5.51 15.89 -8.20
N ALA A 140 4.82 16.45 -9.20
CA ALA A 140 3.41 16.82 -9.10
C ALA A 140 2.49 15.62 -8.81
N VAL A 141 2.77 14.46 -9.42
CA VAL A 141 2.01 13.21 -9.18
C VAL A 141 2.26 12.70 -7.77
N GLN A 142 3.51 12.72 -7.30
CA GLN A 142 3.82 12.33 -5.92
C GLN A 142 3.17 13.27 -4.89
N ILE A 143 3.08 14.57 -5.18
CA ILE A 143 2.34 15.54 -4.36
C ILE A 143 0.84 15.20 -4.36
N GLN A 144 0.26 14.86 -5.51
CA GLN A 144 -1.14 14.44 -5.60
C GLN A 144 -1.41 13.17 -4.80
N ALA A 145 -0.49 12.20 -4.83
CA ALA A 145 -0.54 11.01 -3.98
C ALA A 145 -0.50 11.39 -2.49
N LEU A 146 0.41 12.27 -2.09
CA LEU A 146 0.49 12.78 -0.71
C LEU A 146 -0.81 13.47 -0.28
N GLU A 147 -1.42 14.27 -1.14
CA GLU A 147 -2.71 14.90 -0.86
C GLU A 147 -3.83 13.87 -0.68
N LEU A 148 -3.83 12.80 -1.48
CA LEU A 148 -4.75 11.69 -1.32
C LEU A 148 -4.54 10.99 0.04
N LEU A 149 -3.30 10.73 0.46
CA LEU A 149 -3.03 10.11 1.77
C LEU A 149 -3.50 11.00 2.93
N ARG A 150 -3.24 12.31 2.83
CA ARG A 150 -3.56 13.28 3.89
C ARG A 150 -5.05 13.59 4.00
N THR A 151 -5.72 13.79 2.86
CA THR A 151 -7.11 14.26 2.83
C THR A 151 -8.13 13.13 2.60
N ARG A 152 -7.66 11.95 2.18
CA ARG A 152 -8.48 10.83 1.70
C ARG A 152 -9.46 11.22 0.59
N ARG A 153 -9.09 12.24 -0.19
CA ARG A 153 -9.89 12.77 -1.29
C ARG A 153 -8.97 13.09 -2.46
N ILE A 154 -9.50 12.91 -3.66
CA ILE A 154 -8.86 13.38 -4.89
C ILE A 154 -9.84 14.29 -5.64
N PHE A 155 -9.29 15.36 -6.20
CA PHE A 155 -10.03 16.32 -6.99
C PHE A 155 -9.78 16.00 -8.47
N THR A 156 -10.81 15.52 -9.15
CA THR A 156 -10.79 15.42 -10.62
C THR A 156 -11.45 16.67 -11.20
N ARG A 157 -11.30 16.89 -12.52
CA ARG A 157 -11.96 18.01 -13.21
C ARG A 157 -13.49 17.99 -13.04
N THR A 158 -14.07 16.81 -12.89
CA THR A 158 -15.52 16.59 -12.96
C THR A 158 -16.15 16.28 -11.61
N SER A 159 -15.37 15.83 -10.62
CA SER A 159 -15.90 15.44 -9.31
C SER A 159 -14.81 15.32 -8.25
N VAL A 160 -15.23 15.43 -6.99
CA VAL A 160 -14.39 15.10 -5.83
C VAL A 160 -14.70 13.67 -5.41
N GLN A 161 -13.69 12.82 -5.44
CA GLN A 161 -13.82 11.41 -5.08
C GLN A 161 -13.17 11.18 -3.73
N THR A 162 -13.90 10.50 -2.83
CA THR A 162 -13.41 10.19 -1.48
C THR A 162 -12.95 8.73 -1.43
N ALA A 163 -11.78 8.49 -0.84
CA ALA A 163 -11.26 7.15 -0.65
C ALA A 163 -12.15 6.34 0.31
N PRO A 164 -12.27 5.01 0.12
CA PRO A 164 -12.98 4.13 1.05
C PRO A 164 -12.48 4.25 2.50
N LYS A 165 -13.29 3.78 3.45
CA LYS A 165 -12.89 3.73 4.88
C LYS A 165 -11.66 2.83 5.09
N GLN A 166 -11.65 1.69 4.42
CA GLN A 166 -10.50 0.80 4.30
C GLN A 166 -9.76 1.15 3.02
N PHE A 167 -8.75 1.99 3.15
CA PHE A 167 -7.95 2.47 2.04
C PHE A 167 -6.47 2.31 2.38
N VAL A 168 -5.75 1.58 1.54
CA VAL A 168 -4.30 1.43 1.62
C VAL A 168 -3.69 1.79 0.27
N PHE A 169 -2.59 2.51 0.32
CA PHE A 169 -1.84 2.97 -0.83
C PHE A 169 -0.43 2.43 -0.64
N ILE A 170 0.06 1.74 -1.66
CA ILE A 170 1.31 0.98 -1.59
C ILE A 170 2.14 1.38 -2.81
N PRO A 171 3.12 2.27 -2.65
CA PRO A 171 4.16 2.41 -3.65
C PRO A 171 4.96 1.12 -3.69
N VAL A 172 5.10 0.54 -4.89
CA VAL A 172 5.91 -0.64 -5.15
C VAL A 172 7.10 -0.18 -5.99
N LEU A 173 8.30 -0.23 -5.41
CA LEU A 173 9.50 0.35 -6.01
C LEU A 173 10.55 -0.72 -6.32
N GLU A 174 11.29 -0.50 -7.40
CA GLU A 174 12.53 -1.22 -7.70
C GLU A 174 13.66 -0.64 -6.84
N ALA A 175 14.39 -1.47 -6.10
CA ALA A 175 15.60 -1.08 -5.38
C ALA A 175 16.59 -2.25 -5.31
N ALA A 176 17.86 -1.98 -5.03
CA ALA A 176 18.86 -3.04 -4.81
C ALA A 176 18.81 -3.59 -3.38
N SER A 177 18.38 -2.76 -2.43
CA SER A 177 18.24 -3.12 -1.02
C SER A 177 16.99 -2.46 -0.38
N GLY A 178 16.52 -3.01 0.74
CA GLY A 178 15.33 -2.55 1.44
C GLY A 178 15.40 -1.09 1.88
N GLY A 179 16.60 -0.62 2.22
CA GLY A 179 16.86 0.74 2.69
C GLY A 179 16.96 1.79 1.58
N GLU A 180 17.11 1.42 0.32
CA GLU A 180 17.35 2.34 -0.80
C GLU A 180 16.09 2.86 -1.48
N ALA A 181 15.00 2.11 -1.38
CA ALA A 181 13.72 2.51 -1.94
C ALA A 181 13.24 3.83 -1.32
N ARG A 182 13.03 4.84 -2.17
CA ARG A 182 12.69 6.20 -1.74
C ARG A 182 11.74 6.87 -2.72
N VAL A 183 10.79 7.62 -2.15
CA VAL A 183 10.01 8.64 -2.83
C VAL A 183 10.41 10.02 -2.32
N THR A 184 9.73 11.09 -2.74
CA THR A 184 9.93 12.43 -2.17
C THR A 184 9.87 12.42 -0.64
N ALA A 185 10.75 13.21 0.00
CA ALA A 185 10.92 13.18 1.45
C ALA A 185 9.61 13.35 2.25
N HIS A 186 8.70 14.21 1.77
CA HIS A 186 7.41 14.44 2.40
C HIS A 186 6.45 13.26 2.27
N LEU A 187 6.38 12.62 1.09
CA LEU A 187 5.55 11.45 0.88
C LEU A 187 6.08 10.26 1.69
N ASN A 188 7.40 10.09 1.70
CA ASN A 188 8.08 9.05 2.43
C ASN A 188 7.81 9.13 3.95
N ASP A 189 7.71 10.35 4.50
CA ASP A 189 7.40 10.57 5.93
C ASP A 189 5.99 10.13 6.32
N PHE A 190 5.06 10.09 5.35
CA PHE A 190 3.68 9.64 5.54
C PHE A 190 3.51 8.12 5.43
N LEU A 191 4.50 7.40 4.91
CA LEU A 191 4.47 5.93 4.81
C LEU A 191 4.83 5.30 6.16
N TYR A 192 3.99 4.40 6.63
CA TYR A 192 4.04 3.79 7.95
C TYR A 192 5.16 2.79 8.16
N ILE A 193 5.24 1.80 7.29
CA ILE A 193 6.28 0.78 7.31
C ILE A 193 6.84 0.60 5.91
N ALA A 194 8.05 0.10 5.84
CA ALA A 194 8.61 -0.46 4.62
C ALA A 194 8.78 -1.96 4.74
N TYR A 195 8.47 -2.65 3.65
CA TYR A 195 8.71 -4.07 3.50
C TYR A 195 9.61 -4.29 2.28
N TRP A 196 10.73 -4.96 2.51
CA TRP A 196 11.60 -5.45 1.46
C TRP A 196 11.24 -6.90 1.20
N HIS A 197 10.98 -7.23 -0.06
CA HIS A 197 10.75 -8.59 -0.51
C HIS A 197 12.01 -9.11 -1.19
N ASN A 198 12.55 -10.22 -0.69
CA ASN A 198 13.62 -10.94 -1.35
C ASN A 198 13.00 -11.97 -2.31
N PRO A 199 13.32 -11.96 -3.61
CA PRO A 199 12.77 -12.93 -4.57
C PRO A 199 13.06 -14.40 -4.20
N GLU A 200 14.10 -14.65 -3.40
CA GLU A 200 14.42 -15.99 -2.88
C GLU A 200 13.40 -16.52 -1.86
N ASP A 201 12.60 -15.64 -1.24
CA ASP A 201 11.54 -16.03 -0.30
C ASP A 201 10.33 -16.68 -1.01
N GLY A 202 10.26 -16.58 -2.34
CA GLY A 202 9.18 -17.12 -3.17
C GLY A 202 7.89 -16.30 -3.10
N PHE A 203 6.92 -16.71 -3.92
CA PHE A 203 5.62 -16.05 -4.01
C PHE A 203 4.51 -17.05 -3.69
N VAL A 204 4.13 -17.13 -2.42
CA VAL A 204 3.23 -18.17 -1.90
C VAL A 204 1.92 -18.24 -2.69
N ASN A 205 1.25 -17.11 -2.93
CA ASN A 205 -0.05 -17.13 -3.59
C ASN A 205 0.05 -17.38 -5.10
N LEU A 206 1.13 -16.94 -5.75
CA LEU A 206 1.40 -17.23 -7.16
C LEU A 206 1.76 -18.70 -7.38
N GLU A 207 2.62 -19.26 -6.52
CA GLU A 207 3.00 -20.67 -6.58
C GLU A 207 1.80 -21.59 -6.36
N GLU A 208 0.90 -21.25 -5.43
CA GLU A 208 -0.37 -21.96 -5.24
C GLU A 208 -1.29 -21.87 -6.46
N ALA A 209 -1.31 -20.72 -7.15
CA ALA A 209 -2.12 -20.53 -8.35
C ALA A 209 -1.59 -21.33 -9.55
N ASP A 210 -0.26 -21.42 -9.70
CA ASP A 210 0.37 -22.15 -10.80
C ASP A 210 0.41 -23.67 -10.54
N GLY A 211 0.69 -24.08 -9.30
CA GLY A 211 0.67 -25.49 -8.88
C GLY A 211 -0.71 -26.16 -8.95
N GLY A 212 -1.79 -25.37 -9.00
CA GLY A 212 -3.15 -25.84 -9.25
C GLY A 212 -3.43 -26.24 -10.71
N ASN A 213 -2.58 -25.85 -11.67
CA ASN A 213 -2.73 -26.20 -13.09
C ASN A 213 -2.06 -27.53 -13.48
N ASP A 214 -1.11 -28.03 -12.69
CA ASP A 214 -0.31 -29.21 -13.04
C ASP A 214 -0.89 -30.54 -12.53
N ALA A 215 -2.02 -30.52 -11.81
CA ALA A 215 -2.70 -31.71 -11.34
C ALA A 215 -4.15 -31.80 -11.88
N ASP A 216 -4.31 -32.51 -13.00
CA ASP A 216 -5.52 -33.24 -13.37
C ASP A 216 -6.81 -32.46 -13.65
N THR A 217 -6.81 -31.49 -14.57
CA THR A 217 -7.93 -31.42 -15.53
C THR A 217 -7.58 -30.72 -16.83
N ALA A 218 -7.36 -31.53 -17.86
CA ALA A 218 -7.57 -31.12 -19.24
C ALA A 218 -9.05 -30.72 -19.43
N SER A 219 -9.41 -29.48 -19.13
CA SER A 219 -10.66 -28.87 -19.57
C SER A 219 -10.35 -27.78 -20.58
N THR A 220 -10.63 -28.12 -21.84
CA THR A 220 -10.62 -27.25 -23.00
C THR A 220 -11.57 -26.06 -22.79
N GLY A 221 -11.10 -25.01 -22.14
CA GLY A 221 -11.77 -23.73 -21.99
C GLY A 221 -10.96 -22.64 -22.69
N SER A 222 -11.48 -22.16 -23.83
CA SER A 222 -10.94 -21.10 -24.67
C SER A 222 -10.24 -19.96 -23.89
N VAL A 223 -8.91 -19.88 -24.00
CA VAL A 223 -8.08 -18.80 -23.48
C VAL A 223 -8.38 -17.50 -24.25
N VAL A 224 -9.36 -16.75 -23.76
CA VAL A 224 -9.51 -15.33 -24.11
C VAL A 224 -8.81 -14.54 -23.02
N LYS A 225 -7.63 -14.01 -23.35
CA LYS A 225 -6.90 -13.01 -22.54
C LYS A 225 -7.88 -11.88 -22.17
N ARG A 226 -8.38 -11.86 -20.92
CA ARG A 226 -9.42 -10.94 -20.42
C ARG A 226 -8.90 -10.14 -19.21
N GLY A 227 -9.30 -8.87 -19.16
CA GLY A 227 -8.72 -7.83 -18.30
C GLY A 227 -9.16 -7.84 -16.83
N PRO A 228 -8.66 -6.86 -16.04
CA PRO A 228 -8.71 -6.87 -14.58
C PRO A 228 -10.13 -6.60 -14.08
N GLY A 229 -10.67 -7.48 -13.22
CA GLY A 229 -11.87 -7.19 -12.44
C GLY A 229 -12.88 -8.33 -12.20
N GLU A 230 -12.70 -9.52 -12.75
CA GLU A 230 -13.63 -10.65 -12.51
C GLU A 230 -12.90 -11.97 -12.30
N GLU A 231 -12.20 -12.07 -11.18
CA GLU A 231 -11.87 -13.36 -10.56
C GLU A 231 -12.28 -13.30 -9.09
N THR A 232 -13.58 -13.44 -8.83
CA THR A 232 -14.00 -13.94 -7.53
C THR A 232 -13.77 -15.44 -7.55
N SER A 233 -12.59 -15.91 -7.11
CA SER A 233 -12.54 -17.22 -6.48
C SER A 233 -13.68 -17.24 -5.46
N SER A 234 -14.60 -18.20 -5.55
CA SER A 234 -15.82 -18.22 -4.74
C SER A 234 -15.58 -18.44 -3.25
N ASP A 235 -14.32 -18.52 -2.83
CA ASP A 235 -13.91 -18.76 -1.47
C ASP A 235 -13.99 -17.46 -0.66
N PRO A 236 -14.51 -17.54 0.58
CA PRO A 236 -14.57 -16.38 1.45
C PRO A 236 -13.15 -15.89 1.77
N PRO A 237 -12.95 -14.57 1.92
CA PRO A 237 -11.64 -14.04 2.29
C PRO A 237 -11.19 -14.58 3.64
N LEU A 238 -9.89 -14.86 3.77
CA LEU A 238 -9.31 -15.43 5.00
C LEU A 238 -9.55 -14.54 6.22
N ILE A 239 -9.39 -13.23 6.04
CA ILE A 239 -9.56 -12.19 7.05
C ILE A 239 -10.62 -11.19 6.59
N VAL A 240 -11.66 -11.01 7.42
CA VAL A 240 -12.81 -10.16 7.09
C VAL A 240 -12.65 -8.76 7.71
N GLU A 241 -13.38 -7.76 7.20
CA GLU A 241 -13.38 -6.38 7.75
C GLU A 241 -13.68 -6.30 9.26
N SER A 242 -14.53 -7.20 9.79
CA SER A 242 -14.80 -7.30 11.22
C SER A 242 -13.53 -7.64 12.02
N ASP A 243 -12.72 -8.54 11.49
CA ASP A 243 -11.52 -9.06 12.14
C ASP A 243 -10.44 -7.98 12.17
N ILE A 244 -10.25 -7.27 11.06
CA ILE A 244 -9.35 -6.11 10.96
C ILE A 244 -9.78 -5.03 11.96
N SER A 245 -11.07 -4.74 12.04
CA SER A 245 -11.61 -3.73 12.97
C SER A 245 -11.39 -4.14 14.43
N TYR A 246 -11.55 -5.42 14.72
CA TYR A 246 -11.35 -6.00 16.04
C TYR A 246 -9.86 -5.99 16.47
N LEU A 247 -8.94 -6.38 15.59
CA LEU A 247 -7.50 -6.23 15.82
C LEU A 247 -7.11 -4.75 15.98
N GLY A 248 -7.77 -3.86 15.23
CA GLY A 248 -7.65 -2.41 15.38
C GLY A 248 -8.07 -1.91 16.77
N THR A 249 -9.11 -2.48 17.37
CA THR A 249 -9.50 -2.15 18.76
C THR A 249 -8.49 -2.69 19.76
N LEU A 250 -8.05 -3.94 19.60
CA LEU A 250 -7.07 -4.57 20.50
C LEU A 250 -5.74 -3.81 20.51
N SER A 251 -5.27 -3.36 19.35
CA SER A 251 -4.05 -2.56 19.23
C SER A 251 -4.13 -1.20 19.96
N LYS A 252 -5.32 -0.66 20.21
CA LYS A 252 -5.48 0.58 20.98
C LYS A 252 -5.53 0.34 22.48
N GLU A 253 -5.93 -0.86 22.89
CA GLU A 253 -6.05 -1.27 24.29
C GLU A 253 -4.73 -1.79 24.86
N ALA A 254 -3.80 -2.20 23.99
CA ALA A 254 -2.46 -2.65 24.36
C ALA A 254 -1.73 -1.61 25.24
N GLN A 255 -1.33 -2.06 26.43
CA GLN A 255 -0.64 -1.23 27.42
C GLN A 255 0.83 -1.03 27.04
N VAL A 256 1.32 0.18 27.29
CA VAL A 256 2.73 0.51 27.07
C VAL A 256 3.27 1.09 28.36
N ASP A 257 4.16 0.34 29.00
CA ASP A 257 4.79 0.77 30.25
C ASP A 257 5.73 1.96 30.02
N VAL A 258 5.92 2.77 31.06
CA VAL A 258 6.78 3.96 31.02
C VAL A 258 8.21 3.60 30.62
N GLU A 259 8.70 2.43 31.02
CA GLU A 259 10.03 1.95 30.66
C GLU A 259 10.17 1.66 29.16
N ILE A 260 9.12 1.13 28.54
CA ILE A 260 9.05 0.88 27.09
C ILE A 260 8.98 2.19 26.33
N ILE A 261 8.22 3.18 26.81
CA ILE A 261 8.20 4.53 26.23
C ILE A 261 9.60 5.16 26.30
N ARG A 262 10.30 5.00 27.42
CA ARG A 262 11.70 5.46 27.56
C ARG A 262 12.62 4.73 26.59
N TYR A 263 12.49 3.42 26.46
CA TYR A 263 13.27 2.62 25.53
C TYR A 263 13.06 3.08 24.07
N GLN A 264 11.80 3.28 23.67
CA GLN A 264 11.44 3.85 22.37
C GLN A 264 12.13 5.21 22.14
N MET A 265 12.06 6.12 23.12
CA MET A 265 12.65 7.46 22.97
C MET A 265 14.18 7.45 22.98
N ASN A 266 14.80 6.50 23.69
CA ASN A 266 16.23 6.28 23.63
C ASN A 266 16.65 5.85 22.22
N ILE A 267 15.99 4.85 21.62
CA ILE A 267 16.24 4.42 20.23
C ILE A 267 16.12 5.62 19.27
N VAL A 268 15.04 6.39 19.37
CA VAL A 268 14.83 7.59 18.52
C VAL A 268 15.96 8.61 18.69
N SER A 269 16.43 8.83 19.92
CA SER A 269 17.51 9.78 20.21
C SER A 269 18.84 9.28 19.66
N PHE A 270 19.16 8.00 19.82
CA PHE A 270 20.38 7.40 19.28
C PHE A 270 20.39 7.38 17.76
N LEU A 271 19.26 7.05 17.10
CA LEU A 271 19.14 7.15 15.64
C LEU A 271 19.40 8.58 15.13
N ARG A 272 18.91 9.61 15.84
CA ARG A 272 19.16 11.03 15.50
C ARG A 272 20.61 11.46 15.74
N MET A 273 21.27 10.83 16.70
CA MET A 273 22.67 11.13 17.05
C MET A 273 23.66 10.25 16.29
N HIS A 274 23.20 9.22 15.57
CA HIS A 274 24.05 8.33 14.81
C HIS A 274 24.89 9.10 13.78
N ARG A 275 26.14 8.68 13.59
CA ARG A 275 27.09 9.40 12.74
C ARG A 275 26.70 9.34 11.26
N ALA A 276 26.29 8.17 10.79
CA ALA A 276 25.93 7.93 9.41
C ALA A 276 24.58 8.55 8.99
N VAL A 277 23.82 9.14 9.92
CA VAL A 277 22.45 9.62 9.65
C VAL A 277 22.41 11.13 9.46
N ALA A 278 21.89 11.57 8.32
CA ALA A 278 21.66 12.96 7.98
C ALA A 278 20.28 13.43 8.45
N GLY A 279 19.29 12.53 8.41
CA GLY A 279 17.90 12.86 8.68
C GLY A 279 16.96 11.66 8.57
N GLY A 280 15.66 11.95 8.54
CA GLY A 280 14.61 10.93 8.39
C GLY A 280 13.88 10.53 9.67
N ILE A 281 14.43 10.84 10.85
CA ILE A 281 13.79 10.55 12.14
C ILE A 281 12.86 11.70 12.55
N SER A 282 11.75 11.85 11.84
CA SER A 282 10.74 12.87 12.11
C SER A 282 9.89 12.55 13.35
N PRO A 283 9.13 13.53 13.89
CA PRO A 283 8.10 13.26 14.89
C PRO A 283 7.00 12.33 14.39
N THR A 284 6.67 12.38 13.10
CA THR A 284 5.74 11.46 12.43
C THR A 284 6.24 10.03 12.55
N ALA A 285 7.53 9.79 12.25
CA ALA A 285 8.14 8.48 12.41
C ALA A 285 8.01 7.94 13.84
N THR A 286 8.21 8.79 14.85
CA THR A 286 8.03 8.41 16.26
C THR A 286 6.58 8.04 16.59
N LYS A 287 5.59 8.72 16.00
CA LYS A 287 4.18 8.36 16.13
C LYS A 287 3.89 6.99 15.49
N HIS A 288 4.39 6.77 14.27
CA HIS A 288 4.22 5.52 13.54
C HIS A 288 4.91 4.37 14.28
N PHE A 289 6.10 4.61 14.83
CA PHE A 289 6.80 3.67 15.71
C PHE A 289 5.98 3.29 16.95
N GLY A 290 5.40 4.28 17.64
CA GLY A 290 4.50 4.08 18.77
C GLY A 290 3.26 3.25 18.43
N GLN A 291 2.68 3.50 17.27
CA GLN A 291 1.49 2.80 16.78
C GLN A 291 1.82 1.34 16.41
N LEU A 292 2.95 1.11 15.72
CA LEU A 292 3.36 -0.23 15.30
C LEU A 292 3.66 -1.16 16.46
N MET A 293 4.34 -0.69 17.50
CA MET A 293 4.61 -1.49 18.69
C MET A 293 3.32 -2.08 19.31
N ARG A 294 2.25 -1.28 19.34
CA ARG A 294 0.95 -1.74 19.86
C ARG A 294 0.22 -2.67 18.91
N CYS A 295 0.29 -2.41 17.60
CA CYS A 295 -0.24 -3.33 16.59
C CYS A 295 0.44 -4.69 16.66
N LEU A 296 1.76 -4.74 16.81
CA LEU A 296 2.49 -5.99 16.95
C LEU A 296 2.11 -6.74 18.23
N ALA A 297 1.95 -6.06 19.37
CA ALA A 297 1.51 -6.70 20.61
C ALA A 297 0.17 -7.43 20.45
N ALA A 298 -0.79 -6.76 19.79
CA ALA A 298 -2.10 -7.35 19.49
C ALA A 298 -2.01 -8.62 18.61
N LEU A 299 -1.08 -8.67 17.65
CA LEU A 299 -0.89 -9.84 16.77
C LEU A 299 -0.16 -10.99 17.48
N HIS A 300 0.67 -10.70 18.48
CA HIS A 300 1.39 -11.71 19.27
C HIS A 300 0.63 -12.21 20.51
N ARG A 301 -0.67 -11.91 20.63
CA ARG A 301 -1.51 -12.25 21.81
C ARG A 301 -1.02 -11.62 23.12
N LEU A 302 -0.39 -10.45 23.03
CA LEU A 302 0.11 -9.73 24.20
C LEU A 302 -0.75 -8.48 24.44
N ASP A 303 -1.21 -8.32 25.68
CA ASP A 303 -1.93 -7.12 26.13
C ASP A 303 -0.97 -5.96 26.44
N PHE A 304 0.34 -6.19 26.38
CA PHE A 304 1.39 -5.22 26.66
C PHE A 304 2.54 -5.31 25.64
N VAL A 305 3.27 -4.22 25.46
CA VAL A 305 4.41 -4.14 24.53
C VAL A 305 5.69 -4.63 25.20
N THR A 306 6.43 -5.52 24.55
CA THR A 306 7.75 -6.00 25.01
C THR A 306 8.89 -5.33 24.25
N PRO A 307 10.12 -5.28 24.81
CA PRO A 307 11.29 -4.70 24.15
C PRO A 307 11.62 -5.34 22.79
N ALA A 308 11.37 -6.64 22.63
CA ALA A 308 11.58 -7.35 21.37
C ALA A 308 10.69 -6.80 20.24
N LEU A 309 9.41 -6.50 20.55
CA LEU A 309 8.48 -5.89 19.60
C LEU A 309 8.89 -4.46 19.24
N VAL A 310 9.51 -3.74 20.17
CA VAL A 310 10.08 -2.41 19.90
C VAL A 310 11.22 -2.51 18.88
N GLY A 311 12.12 -3.49 19.03
CA GLY A 311 13.18 -3.73 18.04
C GLY A 311 12.62 -4.06 16.64
N LEU A 312 11.63 -4.94 16.57
CA LEU A 312 10.96 -5.28 15.30
C LEU A 312 10.29 -4.06 14.66
N ALA A 313 9.59 -3.26 15.46
CA ALA A 313 8.94 -2.05 14.98
C ALA A 313 9.95 -1.00 14.48
N ALA A 314 11.12 -0.88 15.12
CA ALA A 314 12.17 0.02 14.68
C ALA A 314 12.68 -0.33 13.28
N ARG A 315 12.95 -1.63 13.03
CA ARG A 315 13.37 -2.15 11.71
C ARG A 315 12.37 -1.77 10.62
N LYS A 316 11.08 -2.05 10.82
CA LYS A 316 10.06 -1.83 9.79
C LYS A 316 9.72 -0.34 9.56
N VAL A 317 9.79 0.52 10.59
CA VAL A 317 9.42 1.95 10.47
C VAL A 317 10.56 2.81 9.91
N TYR A 318 11.81 2.51 10.29
CA TYR A 318 12.94 3.38 9.95
C TYR A 318 13.68 2.97 8.68
N LEU A 319 13.46 1.76 8.16
CA LEU A 319 14.10 1.24 6.94
C LEU A 319 14.02 2.22 5.76
N HIS A 320 12.81 2.70 5.45
CA HIS A 320 12.64 3.67 4.36
C HIS A 320 12.90 5.12 4.76
N ARG A 321 13.12 5.42 6.03
CA ARG A 321 13.19 6.79 6.52
C ARG A 321 14.61 7.32 6.66
N ILE A 322 15.55 6.47 7.07
CA ILE A 322 16.92 6.90 7.40
C ILE A 322 17.62 7.45 6.16
N GLN A 323 17.96 8.74 6.19
CA GLN A 323 18.77 9.35 5.13
C GLN A 323 20.23 9.28 5.54
N LEU A 324 21.04 8.57 4.77
CA LEU A 324 22.47 8.48 5.02
C LEU A 324 23.18 9.80 4.70
N THR A 325 24.18 10.13 5.51
CA THR A 325 25.02 11.31 5.32
C THR A 325 26.13 11.01 4.32
N PRO A 326 26.29 11.78 3.23
CA PRO A 326 27.49 11.66 2.41
C PRO A 326 28.72 12.08 3.23
N PRO A 327 29.90 11.48 3.01
CA PRO A 327 31.09 11.68 3.86
C PRO A 327 31.50 13.15 3.99
N GLU A 328 31.30 13.94 2.92
CA GLU A 328 31.59 15.38 2.90
C GLU A 328 30.75 16.21 3.88
N LYS A 329 29.52 15.78 4.18
CA LYS A 329 28.56 16.51 5.03
C LYS A 329 28.51 15.96 6.46
N GLU A 330 29.39 15.02 6.79
CA GLU A 330 29.44 14.46 8.13
C GLU A 330 29.87 15.53 9.15
N ARG A 331 29.29 15.49 10.35
CA ARG A 331 29.46 16.53 11.38
C ARG A 331 30.92 16.75 11.75
N SER A 332 31.74 15.70 11.78
CA SER A 332 33.17 15.80 12.11
C SER A 332 34.00 16.58 11.08
N MET A 333 33.49 16.77 9.85
CA MET A 333 34.16 17.59 8.82
C MET A 333 34.27 19.05 9.26
N GLN A 334 33.30 19.56 10.02
CA GLN A 334 33.35 20.90 10.60
C GLN A 334 34.45 21.08 11.64
N TRP A 335 34.99 19.97 12.16
CA TRP A 335 36.02 19.94 13.20
C TRP A 335 37.40 19.53 12.65
N GLY A 336 37.57 19.47 11.32
CA GLY A 336 38.86 19.22 10.67
C GLY A 336 39.24 17.75 10.50
N SER A 337 38.26 16.85 10.50
CA SER A 337 38.50 15.43 10.19
C SER A 337 38.95 15.24 8.74
N ARG A 338 39.72 14.18 8.48
CA ARG A 338 40.17 13.83 7.11
C ARG A 338 39.07 13.08 6.38
N LEU A 339 38.76 13.49 5.14
CA LEU A 339 37.70 12.89 4.33
C LEU A 339 37.89 11.37 4.15
N GLU A 340 39.10 10.92 3.83
CA GLU A 340 39.44 9.49 3.65
C GLU A 340 39.09 8.64 4.89
N ALA A 341 39.29 9.19 6.08
CA ALA A 341 38.97 8.49 7.33
C ALA A 341 37.47 8.46 7.62
N VAL A 342 36.71 9.45 7.14
CA VAL A 342 35.25 9.46 7.24
C VAL A 342 34.65 8.50 6.23
N GLU A 343 35.16 8.50 5.00
CA GLU A 343 34.74 7.59 3.93
C GLU A 343 34.93 6.13 4.33
N ALA A 344 36.12 5.76 4.83
CA ALA A 344 36.39 4.41 5.33
C ALA A 344 35.51 4.00 6.53
N LEU A 345 34.93 4.95 7.27
CA LEU A 345 34.02 4.66 8.39
C LEU A 345 32.54 4.60 7.98
N LEU A 346 32.20 5.14 6.80
CA LEU A 346 30.85 5.11 6.24
C LEU A 346 30.72 4.10 5.09
N GLU A 347 31.83 3.50 4.67
CA GLU A 347 31.87 2.43 3.69
C GLU A 347 30.97 1.26 4.15
N ASP A 348 30.13 0.78 3.23
CA ASP A 348 29.16 -0.31 3.45
C ASP A 348 28.11 -0.10 4.56
N VAL A 349 27.96 1.11 5.12
CA VAL A 349 26.96 1.38 6.15
C VAL A 349 25.58 1.63 5.51
N GLY A 350 24.70 0.65 5.56
CA GLY A 350 23.31 0.74 5.12
C GLY A 350 22.34 1.25 6.20
N PRO A 351 21.09 1.59 5.82
CA PRO A 351 20.04 1.93 6.79
C PRO A 351 19.75 0.81 7.79
N GLU A 352 19.91 -0.46 7.38
CA GLU A 352 19.71 -1.64 8.23
C GLU A 352 20.80 -1.73 9.29
N ASP A 353 22.07 -1.55 8.91
CA ASP A 353 23.21 -1.58 9.84
C ASP A 353 23.10 -0.49 10.89
N VAL A 354 22.68 0.72 10.49
CA VAL A 354 22.42 1.82 11.43
C VAL A 354 21.36 1.44 12.47
N ILE A 355 20.32 0.71 12.07
CA ILE A 355 19.25 0.29 12.99
C ILE A 355 19.79 -0.77 13.95
N GLU A 356 20.49 -1.78 13.44
CA GLU A 356 21.08 -2.84 14.29
C GLU A 356 22.12 -2.29 15.27
N ASP A 357 22.99 -1.39 14.83
CA ASP A 357 23.96 -0.71 15.68
C ASP A 357 23.27 0.03 16.83
N VAL A 358 22.22 0.79 16.54
CA VAL A 358 21.49 1.51 17.58
C VAL A 358 20.75 0.55 18.52
N LEU A 359 20.13 -0.51 17.99
CA LEU A 359 19.46 -1.52 18.82
C LEU A 359 20.46 -2.27 19.72
N GLY A 360 21.70 -2.48 19.27
CA GLY A 360 22.78 -3.05 20.07
C GLY A 360 23.33 -2.10 21.14
N MET A 361 23.33 -0.79 20.89
CA MET A 361 23.79 0.23 21.84
C MET A 361 22.78 0.54 22.95
N VAL A 362 21.49 0.52 22.66
CA VAL A 362 20.45 0.89 23.63
C VAL A 362 20.04 -0.32 24.46
N THR A 363 20.31 -0.27 25.76
CA THR A 363 19.91 -1.32 26.70
C THR A 363 18.39 -1.42 26.82
N ALA A 364 17.86 -2.62 26.59
CA ALA A 364 16.45 -2.93 26.81
C ALA A 364 16.11 -2.89 28.32
N PRO A 365 14.89 -2.43 28.69
CA PRO A 365 14.41 -2.56 30.07
C PRO A 365 14.25 -4.04 30.44
N VAL A 366 14.54 -4.36 31.71
CA VAL A 366 14.60 -5.73 32.25
C VAL A 366 13.27 -6.12 32.85
#